data_AF-A0A965X1Z1-F1
#
_entry.id   AF-A0A965X1Z1-F1
#
_cell.length_a   1.000
_cell.length_b   1.000
_cell.length_c   1.000
_cell.angle_alpha   90.00
_cell.angle_beta   90.00
_cell.angle_gamma   90.00
#
_symmetry.space_group_name_H-M   'P 1'
#
loop_
_entity.id
_entity.type
_entity.pdbx_description
1 polymer ?
#
loop_
_entity_poly.entity_id
_entity_poly.type
_entity_poly.pdbx_seq_one_letter_code
_entity_poly.pdbx_strand_id
1 'polypeptide(L)'
;FCFSMTIGVIWEFFEYFMDLVFAMDMQKDTVVHTIRSVMLDPTKSQKIITIANINEVIVNGEPLGLGGYLDIGLHDTMKDMFVNFIGALVFSIAGYFYEKYRSVATFVPLFIPTLNDKKGFRLKDQ
;
A
#
# COMPACT_ATOMS: atom_id res chain seq x y z
N PHE A 1 12.01 8.11 -3.27
CA PHE A 1 11.62 6.74 -2.90
C PHE A 1 10.76 6.71 -1.63
N CYS A 2 11.27 7.18 -0.47
CA CYS A 2 10.53 7.11 0.79
C CYS A 2 9.21 7.92 0.81
N PHE A 3 9.24 9.17 0.32
CA PHE A 3 8.08 10.09 0.40
C PHE A 3 6.80 9.54 -0.27
N SER A 4 6.90 8.97 -1.48
CA SER A 4 5.73 8.43 -2.20
C SER A 4 5.10 7.24 -1.48
N MET A 5 5.92 6.36 -0.91
CA MET A 5 5.43 5.22 -0.13
C MET A 5 4.76 5.67 1.17
N THR A 6 5.30 6.71 1.82
CA THR A 6 4.70 7.27 3.04
C THR A 6 3.32 7.87 2.78
N ILE A 7 3.12 8.60 1.68
CA ILE A 7 1.80 9.13 1.32
C ILE A 7 0.81 8.01 1.03
N GLY A 8 1.23 6.94 0.32
CA GLY A 8 0.38 5.78 0.07
C GLY A 8 -0.08 5.11 1.36
N VAL A 9 0.81 4.86 2.31
CA VAL A 9 0.45 4.28 3.62
C VAL A 9 -0.48 5.21 4.43
N ILE A 10 -0.24 6.52 4.40
CA ILE A 10 -1.11 7.49 5.07
C ILE A 10 -2.52 7.45 4.48
N TRP A 11 -2.64 7.26 3.17
CA TRP A 11 -3.95 7.12 2.51
C TRP A 11 -4.70 5.88 3.01
N GLU A 12 -4.05 4.72 3.10
CA GLU A 12 -4.68 3.51 3.67
C GLU A 12 -5.17 3.73 5.11
N PHE A 13 -4.37 4.41 5.94
CA PHE A 13 -4.80 4.74 7.30
C PHE A 13 -6.00 5.68 7.32
N PHE A 14 -6.06 6.61 6.37
CA PHE A 14 -7.20 7.50 6.23
C PHE A 14 -8.46 6.73 5.85
N GLU A 15 -8.38 5.84 4.85
CA GLU A 15 -9.53 5.03 4.44
C GLU A 15 -10.04 4.14 5.57
N TYR A 16 -9.15 3.39 6.23
CA TYR A 16 -9.52 2.57 7.38
C TYR A 16 -10.14 3.40 8.51
N PHE A 17 -9.60 4.58 8.79
CA PHE A 17 -10.15 5.49 9.80
C PHE A 17 -11.55 5.99 9.44
N MET A 18 -11.75 6.35 8.18
CA MET A 18 -13.03 6.82 7.67
C MET A 18 -14.10 5.73 7.70
N ASP A 19 -13.72 4.48 7.40
CA ASP A 19 -14.62 3.33 7.49
C ASP A 19 -15.00 3.00 8.93
N LEU A 20 -14.02 3.02 9.83
CA LEU A 20 -14.25 2.71 11.25
C LEU A 20 -15.07 3.78 11.97
N VAL A 21 -14.78 5.07 11.74
CA VAL A 21 -15.35 6.17 12.53
C VAL A 21 -16.58 6.79 11.89
N PHE A 22 -16.61 6.89 10.56
CA PHE A 22 -17.67 7.59 9.84
C PHE A 22 -18.53 6.65 8.99
N ALA A 23 -18.19 5.36 8.90
CA ALA A 23 -18.94 4.35 8.13
C ALA A 23 -19.15 4.76 6.66
N MET A 24 -18.12 5.30 6.02
CA MET A 24 -18.20 5.84 4.65
C MET A 24 -17.85 4.86 3.53
N ASP A 25 -17.43 3.64 3.86
CA ASP A 25 -17.17 2.54 2.90
C ASP A 25 -16.21 2.95 1.76
N MET A 26 -15.03 3.41 2.17
CA MET A 26 -13.95 3.85 1.29
C MET A 26 -13.17 2.67 0.70
N GLN A 27 -12.91 1.62 1.49
CA GLN A 27 -12.26 0.40 1.01
C GLN A 27 -13.13 -0.37 0.02
N LYS A 28 -12.50 -1.08 -0.93
CA LYS A 28 -13.22 -1.92 -1.89
C LYS A 28 -13.37 -3.35 -1.41
N ASP A 29 -14.64 -3.69 -1.22
CA ASP A 29 -15.08 -5.05 -0.95
C ASP A 29 -14.69 -6.04 -2.06
N THR A 30 -14.31 -7.25 -1.64
CA THR A 30 -14.04 -8.37 -2.53
C THR A 30 -14.81 -9.61 -2.06
N VAL A 31 -15.38 -10.35 -3.01
CA VAL A 31 -15.98 -11.66 -2.72
C VAL A 31 -14.92 -12.75 -2.84
N VAL A 32 -14.71 -13.51 -1.77
CA VAL A 32 -13.77 -14.64 -1.72
C VAL A 32 -14.50 -15.95 -1.43
N HIS A 33 -14.05 -17.04 -2.05
CA HIS A 33 -14.67 -18.36 -1.90
C HIS A 33 -13.93 -19.28 -0.93
N THR A 34 -12.87 -18.79 -0.29
CA THR A 34 -12.04 -19.56 0.63
C THR A 34 -11.46 -18.65 1.71
N ILE A 35 -11.65 -19.03 2.97
CA ILE A 35 -11.00 -18.38 4.11
C ILE A 35 -10.04 -19.35 4.78
N ARG A 36 -8.90 -18.82 5.23
CA ARG A 36 -7.87 -19.56 5.96
C ARG A 36 -7.55 -18.78 7.21
N SER A 37 -7.78 -19.38 8.38
CA SER A 37 -7.56 -18.68 9.65
C SER A 37 -7.12 -19.63 10.75
N VAL A 38 -6.17 -19.16 11.56
CA VAL A 38 -5.78 -19.82 12.82
C VAL A 38 -6.78 -19.54 13.94
N MET A 39 -7.60 -18.49 13.81
CA MET A 39 -8.64 -18.16 14.78
C MET A 39 -9.71 -19.26 14.90
N LEU A 40 -9.87 -20.04 13.83
CA LEU A 40 -10.80 -21.16 13.75
C LEU A 40 -10.25 -22.45 14.38
N ASP A 41 -9.01 -22.45 14.88
CA ASP A 41 -8.44 -23.62 15.55
C ASP A 41 -8.99 -23.77 16.98
N PRO A 42 -9.84 -24.78 17.25
CA PRO A 42 -10.40 -24.97 18.59
C PRO A 42 -9.34 -25.39 19.62
N THR A 43 -8.20 -25.91 19.16
CA THR A 43 -7.13 -26.41 20.02
C THR A 43 -6.13 -25.33 20.44
N LYS A 44 -6.21 -24.12 19.84
CA LYS A 44 -5.26 -23.02 20.02
C LYS A 44 -3.79 -23.41 19.73
N SER A 45 -3.57 -24.41 18.88
CA SER A 45 -2.24 -24.91 18.49
C SER A 45 -1.61 -24.12 17.34
N GLN A 46 -2.25 -23.03 16.89
CA GLN A 46 -1.84 -22.21 15.74
C GLN A 46 -1.91 -22.97 14.41
N LYS A 47 -2.76 -24.00 14.33
CA LYS A 47 -3.00 -24.72 13.08
C LYS A 47 -3.93 -23.91 12.18
N ILE A 48 -3.57 -23.78 10.90
CA ILE A 48 -4.41 -23.10 9.91
C ILE A 48 -5.60 -24.00 9.58
N ILE A 49 -6.82 -23.50 9.80
CA ILE A 49 -8.05 -24.13 9.35
C ILE A 49 -8.51 -23.44 8.06
N THR A 50 -8.88 -24.23 7.07
CA THR A 50 -9.33 -23.75 5.76
C THR A 50 -10.80 -24.10 5.57
N ILE A 51 -11.61 -23.10 5.23
CA ILE A 51 -12.98 -23.27 4.76
C ILE A 51 -12.98 -22.87 3.29
N ALA A 52 -13.24 -23.84 2.41
CA ALA A 52 -13.24 -23.66 0.96
C ALA A 52 -14.64 -23.88 0.37
N ASN A 53 -14.82 -23.46 -0.88
CA ASN A 53 -16.08 -23.56 -1.62
C ASN A 53 -17.25 -22.84 -0.92
N ILE A 54 -16.98 -21.63 -0.42
CA ILE A 54 -18.02 -20.78 0.16
C ILE A 54 -18.88 -20.25 -0.98
N ASN A 55 -20.14 -20.68 -1.01
CA ASN A 55 -21.14 -20.25 -1.99
C ASN A 55 -22.14 -19.26 -1.38
N GLU A 56 -22.30 -19.24 -0.06
CA GLU A 56 -23.29 -18.40 0.61
C GLU A 56 -22.87 -18.14 2.06
N VAL A 57 -23.22 -16.95 2.56
CA VAL A 57 -23.06 -16.55 3.97
C VAL A 57 -24.42 -16.11 4.47
N ILE A 58 -24.83 -16.65 5.62
CA ILE A 58 -26.11 -16.32 6.27
C ILE A 58 -25.84 -15.30 7.37
N VAL A 59 -26.51 -14.15 7.32
CA VAL A 59 -26.41 -13.07 8.31
C VAL A 59 -27.80 -12.81 8.88
N ASN A 60 -27.96 -12.98 10.19
CA ASN A 60 -29.24 -12.84 10.89
C ASN A 60 -30.38 -13.73 10.33
N GLY A 61 -30.03 -14.92 9.83
CA GLY A 61 -30.99 -15.91 9.32
C GLY A 61 -31.30 -15.79 7.83
N GLU A 62 -30.86 -14.72 7.17
CA GLU A 62 -31.07 -14.50 5.74
C GLU A 62 -29.76 -14.63 4.95
N PRO A 63 -29.81 -15.13 3.70
CA PRO A 63 -28.63 -15.21 2.86
C PRO A 63 -28.18 -13.83 2.41
N LEU A 64 -26.87 -13.56 2.46
CA LEU A 64 -26.28 -12.31 2.02
C LEU A 64 -26.35 -12.13 0.49
N GLY A 65 -26.51 -13.21 -0.28
CA GLY A 65 -26.75 -13.16 -1.73
C GLY A 65 -25.53 -12.86 -2.61
N LEU A 66 -24.32 -12.87 -2.06
CA LEU A 66 -23.08 -12.50 -2.79
C LEU A 66 -22.38 -13.66 -3.50
N GLY A 67 -22.84 -14.91 -3.30
CA GLY A 67 -22.19 -16.08 -3.89
C GLY A 67 -20.86 -16.48 -3.22
N GLY A 68 -20.50 -15.87 -2.09
CA GLY A 68 -19.24 -16.11 -1.38
C GLY A 68 -19.14 -15.31 -0.07
N TYR A 69 -17.95 -15.28 0.52
CA TYR A 69 -17.64 -14.49 1.72
C TYR A 69 -17.19 -13.08 1.34
N LEU A 70 -17.74 -12.07 2.03
CA LEU A 70 -17.40 -10.66 1.83
C LEU A 70 -16.14 -10.30 2.63
N ASP A 71 -15.08 -9.91 1.93
CA ASP A 71 -13.87 -9.29 2.47
C ASP A 71 -13.95 -7.77 2.31
N ILE A 72 -13.94 -7.04 3.42
CA ILE A 72 -14.25 -5.61 3.50
C ILE A 72 -13.08 -4.66 3.21
N GLY A 73 -12.02 -5.16 2.56
CA GLY A 73 -10.90 -4.29 2.15
C GLY A 73 -9.50 -4.87 2.28
N LEU A 74 -9.31 -6.08 2.84
CA LEU A 74 -7.96 -6.65 2.93
C LEU A 74 -7.31 -6.75 1.54
N HIS A 75 -8.07 -7.20 0.54
CA HIS A 75 -7.58 -7.29 -0.83
C HIS A 75 -7.34 -5.93 -1.49
N ASP A 76 -8.10 -4.90 -1.12
CA ASP A 76 -7.97 -3.54 -1.65
C ASP A 76 -6.71 -2.87 -1.08
N THR A 77 -6.60 -2.80 0.25
CA THR A 77 -5.40 -2.32 0.96
C THR A 77 -4.12 -2.95 0.42
N MET A 78 -4.14 -4.28 0.21
CA MET A 78 -2.96 -4.99 -0.30
C MET A 78 -2.64 -4.65 -1.76
N LYS A 79 -3.65 -4.40 -2.61
CA LYS A 79 -3.44 -3.94 -3.99
C LYS A 79 -2.82 -2.55 -4.00
N ASP A 80 -3.34 -1.63 -3.19
CA ASP A 80 -2.84 -0.26 -3.17
C ASP A 80 -1.42 -0.18 -2.65
N MET A 81 -1.08 -0.96 -1.62
CA MET A 81 0.31 -1.12 -1.17
C MET A 81 1.21 -1.71 -2.25
N PHE A 82 0.72 -2.66 -3.05
CA PHE A 82 1.51 -3.25 -4.13
C PHE A 82 1.73 -2.28 -5.30
N VAL A 83 0.69 -1.56 -5.73
CA VAL A 83 0.78 -0.54 -6.78
C VAL A 83 1.75 0.57 -6.36
N ASN A 84 1.66 1.02 -5.10
CA ASN A 84 2.58 2.00 -4.54
C ASN A 84 4.02 1.48 -4.54
N PHE A 85 4.24 0.22 -4.12
CA PHE A 85 5.57 -0.40 -4.12
C PHE A 85 6.20 -0.48 -5.52
N ILE A 86 5.44 -0.93 -6.52
CA ILE A 86 5.92 -1.01 -7.90
C ILE A 86 6.22 0.39 -8.45
N GLY A 87 5.34 1.36 -8.21
CA GLY A 87 5.56 2.76 -8.62
C GLY A 87 6.84 3.32 -8.03
N ALA A 88 7.07 3.11 -6.74
CA ALA A 88 8.30 3.52 -6.07
C ALA A 88 9.54 2.80 -6.63
N LEU A 89 9.46 1.50 -6.92
CA LEU A 89 10.56 0.72 -7.48
C LEU A 89 10.95 1.24 -8.87
N VAL A 90 9.99 1.44 -9.77
CA VAL A 90 10.23 1.98 -11.11
C VAL A 90 10.83 3.38 -11.03
N PHE A 91 10.28 4.26 -10.18
CA PHE A 91 10.84 5.60 -9.99
C PHE A 91 12.26 5.58 -9.43
N SER A 92 12.56 4.65 -8.52
CA SER A 92 13.91 4.46 -7.96
C SER A 92 14.91 4.05 -9.03
N ILE A 93 14.55 3.07 -9.87
CA ILE A 93 15.38 2.59 -10.97
C ILE A 93 15.62 3.73 -11.98
N ALA A 94 14.55 4.39 -12.43
CA ALA A 94 14.64 5.52 -13.35
C ALA A 94 15.51 6.65 -12.78
N GLY A 95 15.35 6.98 -11.50
CA GLY A 95 16.16 7.97 -10.80
C GLY A 95 17.64 7.60 -10.75
N TYR A 96 17.97 6.33 -10.45
CA TYR A 96 19.34 5.83 -10.45
C TYR A 96 20.00 5.97 -11.82
N PHE A 97 19.32 5.56 -12.89
CA PHE A 97 19.83 5.71 -14.26
C PHE A 97 19.95 7.17 -14.66
N TYR A 98 19.00 8.04 -14.28
CA TYR A 98 19.09 9.48 -14.53
C TYR A 98 20.34 10.10 -13.87
N GLU A 99 20.61 9.76 -12.60
CA GLU A 99 21.78 10.27 -11.88
C GLU A 99 23.09 9.73 -12.47
N LYS A 100 23.12 8.43 -12.79
CA LYS A 100 24.31 7.73 -13.29
C LYS A 100 24.71 8.13 -14.72
N TYR A 101 23.76 8.41 -15.59
CA TYR A 101 24.01 8.72 -17.00
C TYR A 101 23.92 10.21 -17.34
N ARG A 102 23.70 11.07 -16.33
CA ARG A 102 23.65 12.54 -16.34
C ARG A 102 23.60 13.19 -17.73
N SER A 103 22.53 12.92 -18.47
CA SER A 103 22.33 13.52 -19.79
C SER A 103 20.84 13.59 -20.12
N VAL A 104 20.39 14.83 -20.36
CA VAL A 104 19.19 15.21 -21.13
C VAL A 104 17.83 14.88 -20.52
N ALA A 105 17.52 15.35 -19.30
CA ALA A 105 16.12 15.65 -18.99
C ALA A 105 16.01 16.96 -18.20
N THR A 106 15.58 18.01 -18.91
CA THR A 106 15.46 19.40 -18.44
C THR A 106 14.50 19.57 -17.24
N PHE A 107 13.69 18.55 -16.91
CA PHE A 107 12.60 18.64 -15.93
C PHE A 107 12.94 18.12 -14.52
N VAL A 108 14.03 17.37 -14.35
CA VAL A 108 14.38 16.76 -13.06
C VAL A 108 14.97 17.72 -12.00
N PRO A 109 15.65 18.84 -12.31
CA PRO A 109 16.16 19.73 -11.25
C PRO A 109 15.07 20.41 -10.42
N LEU A 110 13.79 20.30 -10.79
CA LEU A 110 12.67 20.82 -10.01
C LEU A 110 12.32 19.95 -8.80
N PHE A 111 12.65 18.65 -8.83
CA PHE A 111 12.24 17.67 -7.82
C PHE A 111 13.38 17.11 -6.97
N ILE A 112 14.63 17.46 -7.27
CA ILE A 112 15.80 17.00 -6.53
C ILE A 112 16.60 18.22 -6.04
N PRO A 113 16.64 18.51 -4.72
CA PRO A 113 17.48 19.55 -4.19
C PRO A 113 18.96 19.18 -4.39
N THR A 114 19.66 19.96 -5.21
CA THR A 114 21.11 19.84 -5.38
C THR A 114 21.82 20.59 -4.26
N LEU A 115 22.70 19.92 -3.52
CA LEU A 115 23.64 20.63 -2.64
C LEU A 115 24.58 21.44 -3.53
N ASN A 116 24.48 22.77 -3.45
CA ASN A 116 25.39 23.68 -4.13
C ASN A 116 26.70 23.70 -3.35
N ASP A 117 27.57 22.74 -3.63
CA ASP A 117 28.89 22.69 -3.03
C ASP A 117 29.82 23.64 -3.77
N LYS A 118 29.79 24.93 -3.40
CA LYS A 118 30.80 25.94 -3.74
C LYS A 118 30.59 27.23 -2.95
N LYS A 119 31.37 27.38 -1.88
CA LYS A 119 32.47 28.36 -1.82
C LYS A 119 33.28 28.13 -0.54
N GLY A 120 34.43 27.48 -0.72
CA GLY A 120 35.50 27.43 0.26
C GLY A 120 35.82 28.84 0.76
N PHE A 121 35.93 28.94 2.08
CA PHE A 121 36.40 30.11 2.80
C PHE A 121 37.83 30.38 2.33
N ARG A 122 37.97 31.30 1.38
CA ARG A 122 39.26 31.84 0.97
C ARG A 122 39.79 32.64 2.16
N LEU A 123 40.79 32.09 2.84
CA LEU A 123 41.67 32.83 3.74
C LEU A 123 42.13 34.08 2.98
N LYS A 124 41.75 35.27 3.48
CA LYS A 124 42.37 36.52 3.06
C LYS A 124 43.62 36.69 3.92
N ASP A 125 44.76 36.43 3.33
CA ASP A 125 45.99 37.12 3.73
C ASP A 125 45.85 38.59 3.31
N GLN A 126 45.65 39.48 4.28
CA GLN A 126 46.06 40.88 4.28
C GLN A 126 46.29 41.32 5.73
#